data_AF-A0A1V6ITI2-F1
#
_entry.id   AF-A0A1V6ITI2-F1
#
_cell.length_a   1.000
_cell.length_b   1.000
_cell.length_c   1.000
_cell.angle_alpha   90.00
_cell.angle_beta   90.00
_cell.angle_gamma   90.00
#
_symmetry.space_group_name_H-M   'P 1'
#
loop_
_entity.id
_entity.type
_entity.pdbx_description
1 polymer ?
#
loop_
_entity_poly.entity_id
_entity_poly.type
_entity_poly.pdbx_seq_one_letter_code
_entity_poly.pdbx_strand_id
1 'polypeptide(L)'
;MDIRRHFGLEKYTADTIPYWKTETVEAMDAFRYKPGHENQGAGECVSLSTLYAAALYILCGISLDDIFLVATPLHSQNFVDVNEGILTNNRRLVTKTMWFNGTELSTKARRALENEQVTIVAHHTGWVHTVYPEASIDHAAYTRMQAKLRAFLKTPVTSEILFNFLRQSPERQKCFQIEHTIHGKRRWLPAERAYAFEDSCSFKVSDSTRSKLLAEMEEDDFFAEPMPNRIPLNKFDEFFKQGQIDLNKEEDRQRLAREVDCYHANACEIIKELHAFCQLEPRWPDAHKPRQFSRNPELGLKPGMTREEIIATLESIRDTHPVADLAFHAYRDLSRVDPRPYLKAAIERSPVCIAESRPMDVPMAVACLREMANESIYDSTRVAQPDEVWNARRGDGLEKAVTLAAIIHERHPEEVFTIQAAGDTATLSFADKEYSFPTHKNLNLTLHWPLD
;
A
#
# COMPACT_ATOMS: atom_id res chain seq x y z
N MET A 1 -5.63 13.90 -13.65
CA MET A 1 -6.36 12.63 -13.83
C MET A 1 -7.18 12.40 -12.57
N ASP A 2 -8.51 12.44 -12.65
CA ASP A 2 -9.40 12.34 -11.48
C ASP A 2 -9.37 10.91 -10.94
N ILE A 3 -8.69 10.73 -9.81
CA ILE A 3 -8.40 9.42 -9.23
C ILE A 3 -9.62 8.78 -8.59
N ARG A 4 -10.56 9.61 -8.10
CA ARG A 4 -11.84 9.10 -7.61
C ARG A 4 -12.61 8.48 -8.75
N ARG A 5 -12.48 9.04 -9.95
CA ARG A 5 -13.01 8.42 -11.16
C ARG A 5 -12.27 7.17 -11.60
N HIS A 6 -10.94 7.17 -11.52
CA HIS A 6 -10.14 6.00 -11.91
C HIS A 6 -10.43 4.76 -11.06
N PHE A 7 -10.62 4.93 -9.75
CA PHE A 7 -10.95 3.84 -8.82
C PHE A 7 -12.46 3.69 -8.53
N GLY A 8 -13.32 4.41 -9.26
CA GLY A 8 -14.77 4.41 -9.05
C GLY A 8 -15.22 4.92 -7.67
N LEU A 9 -14.34 5.61 -6.93
CA LEU A 9 -14.61 6.22 -5.63
C LEU A 9 -15.52 7.45 -5.70
N GLU A 10 -15.74 8.00 -6.90
CA GLU A 10 -16.74 9.02 -7.17
C GLU A 10 -18.18 8.58 -6.80
N LYS A 11 -18.42 7.27 -6.78
CA LYS A 11 -19.71 6.68 -6.40
C LYS A 11 -19.93 6.71 -4.88
N TYR A 12 -18.88 6.98 -4.11
CA TYR A 12 -18.96 7.12 -2.65
C TYR A 12 -18.90 8.61 -2.30
N THR A 13 -19.97 9.10 -1.68
CA THR A 13 -20.08 10.47 -1.16
C THR A 13 -19.62 10.60 0.29
N ALA A 14 -19.28 9.47 0.93
CA ALA A 14 -18.75 9.38 2.29
C ALA A 14 -17.32 8.82 2.26
N ASP A 15 -16.53 9.15 3.29
CA ASP A 15 -15.15 8.64 3.47
C ASP A 15 -15.11 7.15 3.89
N THR A 16 -16.26 6.49 3.87
CA THR A 16 -16.44 5.08 4.21
C THR A 16 -16.23 4.23 2.97
N ILE A 17 -15.09 3.56 2.86
CA ILE A 17 -14.84 2.57 1.81
C ILE A 17 -15.59 1.28 2.17
N PRO A 18 -16.56 0.83 1.35
CA PRO A 18 -17.22 -0.42 1.60
C PRO A 18 -16.28 -1.53 1.17
N TYR A 19 -15.90 -2.36 2.15
CA TYR A 19 -15.37 -3.70 1.97
C TYR A 19 -13.89 -3.83 1.58
N TRP A 20 -13.11 -4.39 2.51
CA TRP A 20 -11.76 -4.89 2.29
C TRP A 20 -11.87 -6.42 2.30
N LYS A 21 -11.54 -7.09 1.20
CA LYS A 21 -11.31 -8.54 1.26
C LYS A 21 -10.02 -8.77 2.04
N THR A 22 -10.08 -9.62 3.06
CA THR A 22 -8.88 -10.14 3.70
C THR A 22 -8.18 -11.05 2.70
N GLU A 23 -7.10 -10.58 2.10
CA GLU A 23 -6.21 -11.40 1.28
C GLU A 23 -5.06 -11.92 2.12
N THR A 24 -4.88 -13.24 2.07
CA THR A 24 -3.73 -13.93 2.66
C THR A 24 -2.60 -14.01 1.64
N VAL A 25 -1.39 -14.34 2.08
CA VAL A 25 -0.27 -14.57 1.15
C VAL A 25 -0.55 -15.74 0.20
N GLU A 26 -1.31 -16.75 0.65
CA GLU A 26 -1.74 -17.86 -0.18
C GLU A 26 -2.71 -17.42 -1.29
N ALA A 27 -3.69 -16.56 -0.95
CA ALA A 27 -4.60 -15.99 -1.93
C ALA A 27 -3.85 -15.12 -2.96
N MET A 28 -2.82 -14.38 -2.50
CA MET A 28 -1.99 -13.57 -3.38
C MET A 28 -1.14 -14.42 -4.34
N ASP A 29 -0.54 -15.51 -3.85
CA ASP A 29 0.25 -16.44 -4.68
C ASP A 29 -0.63 -17.22 -5.66
N ALA A 30 -1.85 -17.59 -5.25
CA ALA A 30 -2.81 -18.32 -6.07
C ALA A 30 -3.23 -17.60 -7.36
N PHE A 31 -2.93 -16.29 -7.49
CA PHE A 31 -3.13 -15.56 -8.73
C PHE A 31 -2.41 -16.20 -9.92
N ARG A 32 -1.33 -16.93 -9.67
CA ARG A 32 -0.60 -17.71 -10.68
C ARG A 32 -1.42 -18.76 -11.41
N TYR A 33 -2.56 -19.18 -10.84
CA TYR A 33 -3.45 -20.16 -11.48
C TYR A 33 -4.42 -19.51 -12.47
N LYS A 34 -4.42 -18.17 -12.58
CA LYS A 34 -5.19 -17.47 -13.60
C LYS A 34 -4.47 -17.54 -14.96
N PRO A 35 -5.19 -17.76 -16.07
CA PRO A 35 -4.60 -17.76 -17.40
C PRO A 35 -3.81 -16.48 -17.68
N GLY A 36 -2.55 -16.62 -18.10
CA GLY A 36 -1.66 -15.49 -18.42
C GLY A 36 -0.90 -14.89 -17.23
N HIS A 37 -1.00 -15.49 -16.04
CA HIS A 37 -0.35 -15.01 -14.80
C HIS A 37 0.58 -16.05 -14.15
N GLU A 38 1.02 -17.07 -14.87
CA GLU A 38 1.64 -18.30 -14.36
C GLU A 38 2.87 -18.09 -13.45
N ASN A 39 3.55 -16.94 -13.59
CA ASN A 39 4.76 -16.57 -12.86
C ASN A 39 4.58 -15.35 -11.94
N GLN A 40 3.34 -14.99 -11.59
CA GLN A 40 3.05 -13.75 -10.84
C GLN A 40 2.02 -13.99 -9.73
N GLY A 41 2.34 -13.48 -8.53
CA GLY A 41 1.35 -13.21 -7.50
C GLY A 41 0.75 -11.81 -7.68
N ALA A 42 -0.43 -11.59 -7.11
CA ALA A 42 -1.07 -10.29 -7.08
C ALA A 42 -1.72 -10.04 -5.72
N GLY A 43 -1.79 -8.80 -5.29
CA GLY A 43 -2.53 -8.44 -4.10
C GLY A 43 -2.83 -6.96 -4.03
N GLU A 44 -3.84 -6.63 -3.24
CA GLU A 44 -4.23 -5.26 -2.97
C GLU A 44 -3.18 -4.52 -2.14
N CYS A 45 -3.27 -3.19 -2.10
CA CYS A 45 -2.27 -2.35 -1.44
C CYS A 45 -2.06 -2.69 0.04
N VAL A 46 -3.15 -3.03 0.77
CA VAL A 46 -3.08 -3.45 2.18
C VAL A 46 -2.37 -4.80 2.34
N SER A 47 -2.66 -5.75 1.45
CA SER A 47 -2.08 -7.09 1.47
C SER A 47 -0.58 -6.99 1.20
N LEU A 48 -0.20 -6.18 0.20
CA LEU A 48 1.20 -5.89 -0.10
C LEU A 48 1.90 -5.15 1.03
N SER A 49 1.27 -4.16 1.68
CA SER A 49 1.89 -3.52 2.85
C SER A 49 2.11 -4.51 3.99
N THR A 50 1.14 -5.40 4.25
CA THR A 50 1.29 -6.43 5.28
C THR A 50 2.39 -7.43 4.92
N LEU A 51 2.50 -7.83 3.65
CA LEU A 51 3.58 -8.70 3.16
C LEU A 51 4.95 -8.03 3.32
N TYR A 52 5.07 -6.73 3.02
CA TYR A 52 6.30 -5.98 3.28
C TYR A 52 6.66 -5.96 4.76
N ALA A 53 5.70 -5.68 5.64
CA ALA A 53 5.92 -5.67 7.08
C ALA A 53 6.42 -7.04 7.58
N ALA A 54 5.78 -8.13 7.14
CA ALA A 54 6.19 -9.49 7.47
C ALA A 54 7.59 -9.80 6.93
N ALA A 55 7.90 -9.45 5.69
CA ALA A 55 9.22 -9.67 5.09
C ALA A 55 10.33 -8.87 5.81
N LEU A 56 10.07 -7.61 6.16
CA LEU A 56 11.02 -6.78 6.91
C LEU A 56 11.32 -7.38 8.30
N TYR A 57 10.31 -7.91 8.98
CA TYR A 57 10.47 -8.54 10.27
C TYR A 57 11.19 -9.90 10.15
N ILE A 58 10.68 -10.81 9.32
CA ILE A 58 11.15 -12.20 9.22
C ILE A 58 12.51 -12.30 8.52
N LEU A 59 12.68 -11.61 7.39
CA LEU A 59 13.86 -11.76 6.53
C LEU A 59 14.94 -10.72 6.85
N CYS A 60 14.55 -9.49 7.20
CA CYS A 60 15.50 -8.41 7.45
C CYS A 60 15.80 -8.21 8.95
N GLY A 61 15.07 -8.87 9.84
CA GLY A 61 15.27 -8.76 11.29
C GLY A 61 14.94 -7.39 11.87
N ILE A 62 14.13 -6.57 11.18
CA ILE A 62 13.67 -5.27 11.68
C ILE A 62 12.65 -5.51 12.79
N SER A 63 12.78 -4.83 13.93
CA SER A 63 11.81 -4.97 15.03
C SER A 63 10.41 -4.53 14.58
N LEU A 64 9.37 -5.18 15.10
CA LEU A 64 8.00 -4.72 14.91
C LEU A 64 7.78 -3.31 15.52
N ASP A 65 8.58 -2.92 16.53
CA ASP A 65 8.56 -1.57 17.11
C ASP A 65 8.82 -0.49 16.04
N ASP A 66 9.56 -0.82 14.99
CA ASP A 66 9.99 0.12 13.98
C ASP A 66 9.11 0.07 12.72
N ILE A 67 8.05 -0.76 12.69
CA ILE A 67 7.20 -0.95 11.51
C ILE A 67 5.77 -0.48 11.81
N PHE A 68 5.33 0.57 11.12
CA PHE A 68 3.99 1.15 11.25
C PHE A 68 3.25 1.03 9.93
N LEU A 69 2.08 0.40 9.91
CA LEU A 69 1.19 0.45 8.76
C LEU A 69 0.39 1.76 8.81
N VAL A 70 0.39 2.50 7.71
CA VAL A 70 -0.28 3.79 7.52
C VAL A 70 -1.18 3.67 6.30
N ALA A 71 -2.49 3.82 6.50
CA ALA A 71 -3.46 3.73 5.42
C ALA A 71 -4.24 5.03 5.24
N THR A 72 -4.54 5.34 3.99
CA THR A 72 -5.46 6.39 3.54
C THR A 72 -6.50 5.76 2.61
N PRO A 73 -7.59 6.47 2.26
CA PRO A 73 -8.55 6.00 1.27
C PRO A 73 -7.96 5.67 -0.11
N LEU A 74 -6.81 6.26 -0.46
CA LEU A 74 -6.14 6.03 -1.74
C LEU A 74 -5.07 4.93 -1.69
N HIS A 75 -4.48 4.64 -0.52
CA HIS A 75 -3.34 3.72 -0.44
C HIS A 75 -3.07 3.22 0.98
N SER A 76 -2.61 1.97 1.09
CA SER A 76 -2.01 1.42 2.31
C SER A 76 -0.51 1.21 2.11
N GLN A 77 0.28 1.58 3.10
CA GLN A 77 1.74 1.52 3.07
C GLN A 77 2.30 1.33 4.47
N ASN A 78 3.60 1.01 4.59
CA ASN A 78 4.30 1.04 5.87
C ASN A 78 5.21 2.26 5.94
N PHE A 79 5.35 2.84 7.12
CA PHE A 79 6.47 3.65 7.53
C PHE A 79 7.38 2.82 8.43
N VAL A 80 8.66 2.76 8.08
CA VAL A 80 9.68 2.00 8.80
C VAL A 80 10.68 2.97 9.41
N ASP A 81 10.78 3.01 10.74
CA ASP A 81 11.65 3.92 11.49
C ASP A 81 13.10 3.39 11.55
N VAL A 82 13.72 3.28 10.38
CA VAL A 82 15.14 2.90 10.21
C VAL A 82 15.89 4.01 9.49
N ASN A 83 17.09 4.34 9.93
CA ASN A 83 17.89 5.45 9.41
C ASN A 83 17.09 6.78 9.40
N GLU A 84 16.87 7.38 8.23
CA GLU A 84 16.05 8.59 8.05
C GLU A 84 14.55 8.30 7.79
N GLY A 85 14.16 7.02 7.84
CA GLY A 85 12.82 6.53 7.53
C GLY A 85 12.70 5.95 6.11
N ILE A 86 11.80 4.97 5.96
CA ILE A 86 11.44 4.37 4.67
C ILE A 86 9.91 4.27 4.60
N LEU A 87 9.33 4.66 3.47
CA LEU A 87 7.94 4.32 3.13
C LEU A 87 7.90 3.16 2.13
N THR A 88 6.92 2.27 2.24
CA THR A 88 6.70 1.24 1.22
C THR A 88 5.68 1.71 0.20
N ASN A 89 5.83 1.31 -1.05
CA ASN A 89 4.81 1.36 -2.10
C ASN A 89 4.60 -0.07 -2.61
N ASN A 90 3.46 -0.36 -3.23
CA ASN A 90 3.14 -1.64 -3.89
C ASN A 90 4.28 -2.25 -4.72
N ARG A 91 5.20 -1.44 -5.24
CA ARG A 91 6.30 -1.91 -6.10
C ARG A 91 7.71 -1.77 -5.52
N ARG A 92 7.93 -0.88 -4.54
CA ARG A 92 9.29 -0.49 -4.10
C ARG A 92 9.29 0.07 -2.68
N LEU A 93 10.46 0.01 -2.05
CA LEU A 93 10.80 0.86 -0.90
C LEU A 93 11.11 2.28 -1.39
N VAL A 94 10.69 3.28 -0.63
CA VAL A 94 10.85 4.71 -0.92
C VAL A 94 11.65 5.34 0.21
N THR A 95 12.91 5.64 -0.09
CA THR A 95 13.79 6.39 0.83
C THR A 95 13.46 7.88 0.80
N LYS A 96 14.00 8.61 1.77
CA LYS A 96 13.85 10.07 1.83
C LYS A 96 14.37 10.76 0.56
N THR A 97 15.52 10.35 0.04
CA THR A 97 16.03 10.85 -1.25
C THR A 97 15.03 10.60 -2.38
N MET A 98 14.51 9.37 -2.50
CA MET A 98 13.52 9.05 -3.54
C MET A 98 12.24 9.89 -3.42
N TRP A 99 11.82 10.22 -2.20
CA TRP A 99 10.66 11.09 -1.92
C TRP A 99 10.84 12.51 -2.50
N PHE A 100 12.07 13.04 -2.49
CA PHE A 100 12.39 14.39 -2.96
C PHE A 100 13.13 14.43 -4.30
N ASN A 101 13.18 13.33 -5.05
CA ASN A 101 13.76 13.30 -6.40
C ASN A 101 12.87 13.95 -7.46
N GLY A 102 11.60 14.27 -7.18
CA GLY A 102 10.69 14.90 -8.17
C GLY A 102 10.50 14.10 -9.47
N THR A 103 10.67 12.79 -9.40
CA THR A 103 10.38 11.87 -10.51
C THR A 103 8.89 11.50 -10.51
N GLU A 104 8.40 10.89 -11.59
CA GLU A 104 7.04 10.35 -11.64
C GLU A 104 6.77 9.36 -10.48
N LEU A 105 7.79 8.58 -10.09
CA LEU A 105 7.72 7.68 -8.93
C LEU A 105 7.57 8.45 -7.62
N SER A 106 8.33 9.55 -7.45
CA SER A 106 8.22 10.45 -6.29
C SER A 106 6.80 11.00 -6.19
N THR A 107 6.24 11.52 -7.29
CA THR A 107 4.85 12.03 -7.32
C THR A 107 3.84 10.94 -6.96
N LYS A 108 3.99 9.73 -7.50
CA LYS A 108 3.09 8.59 -7.18
C LYS A 108 3.17 8.20 -5.71
N ALA A 109 4.36 8.16 -5.12
CA ALA A 109 4.56 7.84 -3.70
C ALA A 109 3.99 8.92 -2.76
N ARG A 110 4.11 10.19 -3.15
CA ARG A 110 3.66 11.35 -2.36
C ARG A 110 2.15 11.54 -2.34
N ARG A 111 1.50 11.22 -3.46
CA ARG A 111 0.10 11.53 -3.74
C ARG A 111 -0.87 11.20 -2.62
N ALA A 112 -0.74 10.02 -1.99
CA ALA A 112 -1.67 9.58 -0.96
C ALA A 112 -1.61 10.48 0.29
N LEU A 113 -0.41 10.76 0.80
CA LEU A 113 -0.25 11.61 1.99
C LEU A 113 -0.48 13.10 1.70
N GLU A 114 -0.25 13.55 0.46
CA GLU A 114 -0.53 14.92 0.04
C GLU A 114 -2.03 15.23 -0.05
N ASN A 115 -2.83 14.26 -0.52
CA ASN A 115 -4.22 14.52 -0.90
C ASN A 115 -5.25 13.90 0.04
N GLU A 116 -4.89 12.91 0.87
CA GLU A 116 -5.83 12.24 1.77
C GLU A 116 -5.50 12.40 3.25
N GLN A 117 -6.48 12.09 4.10
CA GLN A 117 -6.25 11.87 5.52
C GLN A 117 -5.75 10.44 5.75
N VAL A 118 -4.82 10.29 6.69
CA VAL A 118 -4.50 8.97 7.26
C VAL A 118 -5.71 8.49 8.06
N THR A 119 -6.33 7.40 7.62
CA THR A 119 -7.53 6.83 8.25
C THR A 119 -7.18 5.81 9.32
N ILE A 120 -6.10 5.05 9.12
CA ILE A 120 -5.65 4.00 10.03
C ILE A 120 -4.14 4.10 10.20
N VAL A 121 -3.71 3.98 11.46
CA VAL A 121 -2.33 3.62 11.82
C VAL A 121 -2.39 2.33 12.61
N ALA A 122 -1.66 1.30 12.17
CA ALA A 122 -1.52 0.04 12.89
C ALA A 122 -0.05 -0.23 13.22
N HIS A 123 0.17 -0.80 14.40
CA HIS A 123 1.46 -1.14 14.98
C HIS A 123 1.27 -2.40 15.82
N HIS A 124 2.33 -3.14 16.14
CA HIS A 124 2.18 -4.39 16.89
C HIS A 124 1.58 -4.18 18.30
N THR A 125 1.64 -2.96 18.86
CA THR A 125 0.98 -2.61 20.12
C THR A 125 -0.52 -2.32 19.99
N GLY A 126 -1.05 -2.13 18.77
CA GLY A 126 -2.44 -1.77 18.52
C GLY A 126 -2.63 -0.79 17.36
N TRP A 127 -3.76 -0.09 17.33
CA TRP A 127 -4.15 0.76 16.19
C TRP A 127 -4.78 2.10 16.62
N VAL A 128 -4.83 3.04 15.68
CA VAL A 128 -5.65 4.27 15.71
C VAL A 128 -6.47 4.33 14.43
N HIS A 129 -7.77 4.61 14.53
CA HIS A 129 -8.65 4.74 13.37
C HIS A 129 -9.51 5.99 13.49
N THR A 130 -9.84 6.61 12.35
CA THR A 130 -10.80 7.71 12.27
C THR A 130 -12.21 7.38 12.80
N VAL A 131 -12.69 6.15 12.63
CA VAL A 131 -14.08 5.71 12.91
C VAL A 131 -14.32 5.47 14.39
N TYR A 132 -13.39 4.82 15.08
CA TYR A 132 -13.55 4.41 16.47
C TYR A 132 -13.02 5.47 17.45
N PRO A 133 -13.73 5.77 18.56
CA PRO A 133 -13.20 6.67 19.58
C PRO A 133 -12.00 6.09 20.32
N GLU A 134 -11.89 4.77 20.42
CA GLU A 134 -10.78 4.05 21.04
C GLU A 134 -9.55 3.99 20.14
N ALA A 135 -8.38 3.97 20.77
CA ALA A 135 -7.10 3.67 20.14
C ALA A 135 -6.34 2.71 21.04
N SER A 136 -5.86 1.59 20.48
CA SER A 136 -5.14 0.59 21.26
C SER A 136 -3.63 0.68 21.15
N ILE A 137 -3.13 1.44 20.16
CA ILE A 137 -1.69 1.67 19.99
C ILE A 137 -1.08 2.26 21.25
N ASP A 138 0.17 1.90 21.55
CA ASP A 138 0.93 2.62 22.57
C ASP A 138 1.08 4.09 22.12
N HIS A 139 0.64 5.01 22.99
CA HIS A 139 0.63 6.43 22.70
C HIS A 139 2.06 6.96 22.45
N ALA A 140 3.07 6.44 23.16
CA ALA A 140 4.46 6.84 22.96
C ALA A 140 4.97 6.41 21.58
N ALA A 141 4.68 5.17 21.16
CA ALA A 141 5.01 4.69 19.82
C ALA A 141 4.31 5.51 18.73
N TYR A 142 3.04 5.88 18.94
CA TYR A 142 2.29 6.72 18.01
C TYR A 142 2.89 8.12 17.86
N THR A 143 3.18 8.81 18.96
CA THR A 143 3.84 10.12 18.94
C THR A 143 5.22 10.06 18.31
N ARG A 144 6.01 9.01 18.60
CA ARG A 144 7.31 8.78 17.95
C ARG A 144 7.14 8.66 16.44
N MET A 145 6.23 7.81 15.98
CA MET A 145 5.94 7.64 14.56
C MET A 145 5.56 8.96 13.90
N GLN A 146 4.65 9.75 14.50
CA GLN A 146 4.25 11.05 13.95
C GLN A 146 5.45 12.00 13.80
N ALA A 147 6.33 12.07 14.80
CA ALA A 147 7.52 12.91 14.75
C ALA A 147 8.51 12.45 13.67
N LYS A 148 8.75 11.13 13.59
CA LYS A 148 9.67 10.52 12.62
C LYS A 148 9.15 10.63 11.18
N LEU A 149 7.86 10.38 10.95
CA LEU A 149 7.25 10.54 9.64
C LEU A 149 7.25 12.01 9.21
N ARG A 150 6.94 12.98 10.10
CA ARG A 150 7.10 14.41 9.79
C ARG A 150 8.53 14.76 9.39
N ALA A 151 9.52 14.22 10.09
CA ALA A 151 10.93 14.44 9.77
C ALA A 151 11.34 13.81 8.42
N PHE A 152 10.79 12.64 8.09
CA PHE A 152 10.95 12.01 6.77
C PHE A 152 10.35 12.89 5.65
N LEU A 153 9.16 13.44 5.89
CA LEU A 153 8.40 14.27 4.95
C LEU A 153 8.87 15.72 4.82
N LYS A 154 10.03 16.04 5.42
CA LYS A 154 10.65 17.36 5.35
C LYS A 154 12.10 17.28 4.87
N THR A 155 12.45 18.15 3.93
CA THR A 155 13.83 18.36 3.47
C THR A 155 14.20 19.85 3.53
N PRO A 156 15.45 20.20 3.85
CA PRO A 156 15.95 21.56 3.60
C PRO A 156 15.93 21.87 2.10
N VAL A 157 15.84 23.16 1.77
CA VAL A 157 15.97 23.61 0.38
C VAL A 157 17.45 23.75 0.03
N THR A 158 17.84 23.13 -1.07
CA THR A 158 19.17 23.22 -1.68
C THR A 158 19.00 23.44 -3.20
N SER A 159 20.09 23.67 -3.93
CA SER A 159 20.02 23.77 -5.39
C SER A 159 19.49 22.46 -6.01
N GLU A 160 19.98 21.31 -5.53
CA GLU A 160 19.49 19.99 -5.94
C GLU A 160 17.99 19.83 -5.70
N ILE A 161 17.48 20.23 -4.53
CA ILE A 161 16.05 20.14 -4.21
C ILE A 161 15.21 21.08 -5.09
N LEU A 162 15.70 22.28 -5.37
CA LEU A 162 15.06 23.20 -6.32
C LEU A 162 14.99 22.57 -7.72
N PHE A 163 16.07 21.94 -8.18
CA PHE A 163 16.10 21.30 -9.50
C PHE A 163 15.19 20.05 -9.54
N ASN A 164 15.17 19.25 -8.47
CA ASN A 164 14.23 18.15 -8.33
C ASN A 164 12.77 18.64 -8.35
N PHE A 165 12.46 19.76 -7.69
CA PHE A 165 11.13 20.37 -7.76
C PHE A 165 10.75 20.75 -9.21
N LEU A 166 11.68 21.34 -9.96
CA LEU A 166 11.45 21.73 -11.35
C LEU A 166 11.22 20.53 -12.26
N ARG A 167 11.84 19.37 -11.99
CA ARG A 167 11.61 18.12 -12.73
C ARG A 167 10.12 17.74 -12.79
N GLN A 168 9.38 17.90 -11.69
CA GLN A 168 7.93 17.62 -11.65
C GLN A 168 7.04 18.86 -11.90
N SER A 169 7.64 20.00 -12.28
CA SER A 169 6.93 21.26 -12.50
C SER A 169 7.20 21.84 -13.90
N PRO A 170 6.75 21.18 -15.00
CA PRO A 170 7.04 21.62 -16.38
C PRO A 170 6.65 23.07 -16.69
N GLU A 171 5.54 23.54 -16.13
CA GLU A 171 5.10 24.93 -16.30
C GLU A 171 6.07 25.94 -15.68
N ARG A 172 6.79 25.54 -14.63
CA ARG A 172 7.80 26.38 -13.98
C ARG A 172 9.15 26.32 -14.68
N GLN A 173 9.47 25.24 -15.40
CA GLN A 173 10.74 25.10 -16.13
C GLN A 173 10.96 26.24 -17.13
N LYS A 174 9.90 26.73 -17.78
CA LYS A 174 9.94 27.85 -18.75
C LYS A 174 10.50 29.16 -18.16
N CYS A 175 10.48 29.32 -16.84
CA CYS A 175 11.05 30.47 -16.14
C CYS A 175 12.58 30.40 -16.00
N PHE A 176 13.20 29.26 -16.33
CA PHE A 176 14.61 29.00 -16.05
C PHE A 176 15.41 28.68 -17.31
N GLN A 177 16.72 28.87 -17.19
CA GLN A 177 17.73 28.51 -18.19
C GLN A 177 18.99 27.99 -17.49
N ILE A 178 19.81 27.22 -18.20
CA ILE A 178 21.07 26.66 -17.69
C ILE A 178 22.22 27.26 -18.48
N GLU A 179 23.23 27.74 -17.77
CA GLU A 179 24.48 28.19 -18.38
C GLU A 179 25.48 27.04 -18.48
N HIS A 180 26.08 26.88 -19.66
CA HIS A 180 27.12 25.89 -19.93
C HIS A 180 28.26 26.52 -20.75
N THR A 181 29.47 25.96 -20.62
CA THR A 181 30.63 26.42 -21.39
C THR A 181 30.95 25.42 -22.48
N ILE A 182 30.80 25.82 -23.74
CA ILE A 182 31.14 25.00 -24.93
C ILE A 182 32.30 25.69 -25.64
N HIS A 183 33.43 24.98 -25.79
CA HIS A 183 34.66 25.51 -26.41
C HIS A 183 35.11 26.87 -25.83
N GLY A 184 34.99 27.05 -24.50
CA GLY A 184 35.36 28.28 -23.81
C GLY A 184 34.38 29.45 -23.96
N LYS A 185 33.26 29.26 -24.68
CA LYS A 185 32.20 30.27 -24.83
C LYS A 185 31.02 29.90 -23.94
N ARG A 186 30.45 30.91 -23.27
CA ARG A 186 29.21 30.76 -22.49
C ARG A 186 28.05 30.55 -23.45
N ARG A 187 27.19 29.59 -23.12
CA ARG A 187 26.01 29.18 -23.86
C ARG A 187 24.85 28.97 -22.90
N TRP A 188 23.63 29.15 -23.38
CA TRP A 188 22.43 29.09 -22.55
C TRP A 188 21.43 28.09 -23.12
N LEU A 189 20.88 27.24 -22.26
CA LEU A 189 19.93 26.20 -22.61
C LEU A 189 18.61 26.42 -21.87
N PRO A 190 17.43 26.38 -22.52
CA PRO A 190 16.14 26.38 -21.84
C PRO A 190 16.04 25.21 -20.85
N ALA A 191 15.61 25.45 -19.62
CA ALA A 191 15.55 24.38 -18.62
C ALA A 191 14.61 23.23 -19.05
N GLU A 192 13.50 23.54 -19.72
CA GLU A 192 12.57 22.54 -20.26
C GLU A 192 13.20 21.61 -21.30
N ARG A 193 14.21 22.08 -22.05
CA ARG A 193 14.97 21.25 -22.99
C ARG A 193 15.90 20.30 -22.24
N ALA A 194 16.56 20.78 -21.19
CA ALA A 194 17.41 19.95 -20.36
C ALA A 194 16.62 18.84 -19.66
N TYR A 195 15.46 19.14 -19.08
CA TYR A 195 14.60 18.15 -18.44
C TYR A 195 13.99 17.15 -19.44
N ALA A 196 13.60 17.61 -20.64
CA ALA A 196 13.12 16.70 -21.68
C ALA A 196 14.21 15.72 -22.14
N PHE A 197 15.47 16.18 -22.23
CA PHE A 197 16.60 15.31 -22.54
C PHE A 197 16.95 14.35 -21.40
N GLU A 198 16.78 14.78 -20.14
CA GLU A 198 16.98 13.96 -18.95
C GLU A 198 16.20 12.63 -18.97
N ASP A 199 15.01 12.62 -19.57
CA ASP A 199 14.17 11.43 -19.71
C ASP A 199 14.76 10.39 -20.68
N SER A 200 15.71 10.79 -21.52
CA SER A 200 16.35 9.95 -22.55
C SER A 200 17.77 9.50 -22.20
N CYS A 201 18.33 9.94 -21.06
CA CYS A 201 19.70 9.62 -20.65
C CYS A 201 19.81 9.20 -19.17
N SER A 202 21.00 8.76 -18.77
CA SER A 202 21.28 8.34 -17.37
C SER A 202 21.71 9.49 -16.47
N PHE A 203 21.91 10.69 -17.02
CA PHE A 203 22.37 11.86 -16.29
C PHE A 203 21.20 12.73 -15.83
N LYS A 204 21.43 13.57 -14.83
CA LYS A 204 20.40 14.39 -14.18
C LYS A 204 20.76 15.86 -14.18
N VAL A 205 19.74 16.70 -14.38
CA VAL A 205 19.85 18.16 -14.24
C VAL A 205 20.10 18.55 -12.78
N SER A 206 19.63 17.74 -11.84
CA SER A 206 19.63 18.07 -10.42
C SER A 206 20.93 17.76 -9.68
N ASP A 207 21.77 16.87 -10.20
CA ASP A 207 22.92 16.33 -9.46
C ASP A 207 24.27 16.63 -10.15
N SER A 208 25.33 16.02 -9.61
CA SER A 208 26.71 16.19 -10.09
C SER A 208 26.95 15.78 -11.55
N THR A 209 26.03 15.03 -12.17
CA THR A 209 26.13 14.56 -13.55
C THR A 209 25.60 15.54 -14.58
N ARG A 210 25.04 16.69 -14.15
CA ARG A 210 24.51 17.73 -15.04
C ARG A 210 25.48 18.15 -16.14
N SER A 211 26.77 18.26 -15.86
CA SER A 211 27.77 18.63 -16.87
C SER A 211 27.89 17.60 -17.99
N LYS A 212 27.71 16.30 -17.69
CA LYS A 212 27.70 15.22 -18.69
C LYS A 212 26.41 15.26 -19.51
N LEU A 213 25.27 15.49 -18.86
CA LEU A 213 23.98 15.69 -19.55
C LEU A 213 24.11 16.78 -20.61
N LEU A 214 24.63 17.95 -20.21
CA LEU A 214 24.78 19.10 -21.10
C LEU A 214 25.78 18.86 -22.23
N ALA A 215 26.78 18.00 -22.02
CA ALA A 215 27.78 17.67 -23.03
C ALA A 215 27.27 16.67 -24.10
N GLU A 216 26.20 15.92 -23.80
CA GLU A 216 25.55 15.00 -24.75
C GLU A 216 24.47 15.66 -25.60
N MET A 217 24.07 16.90 -25.27
CA MET A 217 23.08 17.65 -26.03
C MET A 217 23.68 18.29 -27.28
N GLU A 218 22.87 18.40 -28.33
CA GLU A 218 23.27 19.00 -29.60
C GLU A 218 23.55 20.50 -29.44
N GLU A 219 24.58 21.02 -30.12
CA GLU A 219 24.94 22.44 -30.03
C GLU A 219 23.79 23.38 -30.47
N ASP A 220 22.91 22.91 -31.36
CA ASP A 220 21.75 23.66 -31.87
C ASP A 220 20.66 23.91 -30.81
N ASP A 221 20.66 23.15 -29.70
CA ASP A 221 19.76 23.42 -28.58
C ASP A 221 20.21 24.63 -27.73
N PHE A 222 21.44 25.11 -27.93
CA PHE A 222 22.04 26.19 -27.14
C PHE A 222 21.96 27.57 -27.81
N PHE A 223 21.66 28.58 -27.00
CA PHE A 223 21.65 29.98 -27.39
C PHE A 223 22.98 30.65 -27.10
N ALA A 224 23.36 31.61 -27.95
CA ALA A 224 24.60 32.39 -27.84
C ALA A 224 24.55 33.52 -26.81
N GLU A 225 23.37 33.88 -26.34
CA GLU A 225 23.11 34.92 -25.36
C GLU A 225 22.04 34.44 -24.37
N PRO A 226 22.01 34.98 -23.13
CA PRO A 226 20.99 34.63 -22.16
C PRO A 226 19.62 35.01 -22.69
N MET A 227 18.67 34.09 -22.60
CA MET A 227 17.30 34.36 -23.02
C MET A 227 16.65 35.38 -22.08
N PRO A 228 15.89 36.36 -22.62
CA PRO A 228 15.22 37.36 -21.80
C PRO A 228 14.18 36.71 -20.89
N ASN A 229 13.98 37.29 -19.71
CA ASN A 229 12.97 36.88 -18.72
C ASN A 229 13.14 35.45 -18.16
N ARG A 230 14.32 34.84 -18.28
CA ARG A 230 14.63 33.52 -17.70
C ARG A 230 15.76 33.60 -16.69
N ILE A 231 15.63 32.83 -15.61
CA ILE A 231 16.56 32.83 -14.49
C ILE A 231 17.64 31.74 -14.71
N PRO A 232 18.94 32.08 -14.66
CA PRO A 232 20.00 31.08 -14.72
C PRO A 232 20.00 30.17 -13.48
N LEU A 233 19.82 28.85 -13.66
CA LEU A 233 19.81 27.88 -12.56
C LEU A 233 21.15 27.82 -11.80
N ASN A 234 22.26 28.01 -12.51
CA ASN A 234 23.61 27.98 -11.94
C ASN A 234 23.80 28.99 -10.80
N LYS A 235 23.02 30.08 -10.78
CA LYS A 235 23.11 31.07 -9.69
C LYS A 235 22.67 30.51 -8.35
N PHE A 236 21.75 29.54 -8.36
CA PHE A 236 21.26 28.92 -7.13
C PHE A 236 22.32 28.03 -6.48
N ASP A 237 23.25 27.49 -7.27
CA ASP A 237 24.40 26.74 -6.72
C ASP A 237 25.27 27.63 -5.83
N GLU A 238 25.47 28.89 -6.20
CA GLU A 238 26.21 29.86 -5.37
C GLU A 238 25.36 30.43 -4.24
N PHE A 239 24.07 30.73 -4.51
CA PHE A 239 23.16 31.25 -3.49
C PHE A 239 23.04 30.30 -2.29
N PHE A 240 22.81 29.00 -2.52
CA PHE A 240 22.67 28.03 -1.43
C PHE A 240 24.00 27.70 -0.73
N LYS A 241 25.16 28.04 -1.31
CA LYS A 241 26.46 27.97 -0.61
C LYS A 241 26.65 29.08 0.43
N GLN A 242 25.96 30.22 0.27
CA GLN A 242 26.10 31.38 1.16
C GLN A 242 25.34 31.23 2.49
N GLY A 243 24.45 30.24 2.61
CA GLY A 243 23.75 29.92 3.85
C GLY A 243 22.51 29.07 3.62
N GLN A 244 22.05 28.41 4.68
CA GLN A 244 20.80 27.64 4.64
C GLN A 244 19.58 28.56 4.62
N ILE A 245 18.55 28.14 3.90
CA ILE A 245 17.25 28.81 3.77
C ILE A 245 16.19 27.95 4.47
N ASP A 246 15.46 28.54 5.41
CA ASP A 246 14.29 27.92 6.02
C ASP A 246 13.01 28.56 5.46
N LEU A 247 12.31 27.85 4.58
CA LEU A 247 11.07 28.33 3.97
C LEU A 247 9.91 28.53 4.96
N ASN A 248 10.05 28.12 6.22
CA ASN A 248 9.08 28.46 7.27
C ASN A 248 9.27 29.88 7.82
N LYS A 249 10.39 30.54 7.51
CA LYS A 249 10.68 31.92 7.91
C LYS A 249 10.39 32.88 6.77
N GLU A 250 9.62 33.92 7.05
CA GLU A 250 9.25 34.92 6.04
C GLU A 250 10.46 35.62 5.43
N GLU A 251 11.47 35.96 6.25
CA GLU A 251 12.69 36.61 5.78
C GLU A 251 13.45 35.77 4.75
N ASP A 252 13.56 34.46 4.99
CA ASP A 252 14.22 33.52 4.09
C ASP A 252 13.41 33.29 2.80
N ARG A 253 12.07 33.28 2.89
CA ARG A 253 11.20 33.29 1.70
C ARG A 253 11.42 34.53 0.84
N GLN A 254 11.49 35.71 1.47
CA GLN A 254 11.74 36.96 0.75
C GLN A 254 13.14 37.01 0.14
N ARG A 255 14.15 36.47 0.83
CA ARG A 255 15.51 36.34 0.29
C ARG A 255 15.53 35.48 -0.97
N LEU A 256 14.87 34.32 -0.94
CA LEU A 256 14.75 33.46 -2.13
C LEU A 256 13.90 34.14 -3.22
N ALA A 257 12.84 34.87 -2.88
CA ALA A 257 11.98 35.57 -3.85
C ALA A 257 12.74 36.58 -4.70
N ARG A 258 13.70 37.30 -4.11
CA ARG A 258 14.57 38.22 -4.84
C ARG A 258 15.45 37.51 -5.86
N GLU A 259 15.82 36.25 -5.58
CA GLU A 259 16.55 35.43 -6.56
C GLU A 259 15.61 34.82 -7.62
N VAL A 260 14.35 34.60 -7.30
CA VAL A 260 13.38 34.06 -8.26
C VAL A 260 12.66 35.17 -9.03
N ASP A 261 13.17 36.42 -9.02
CA ASP A 261 12.56 37.61 -9.62
C ASP A 261 12.30 37.42 -11.13
N CYS A 262 11.18 36.77 -11.42
CA CYS A 262 10.65 36.50 -12.74
C CYS A 262 9.72 37.65 -13.06
N TYR A 263 9.87 38.24 -14.24
CA TYR A 263 8.99 39.32 -14.71
C TYR A 263 7.51 38.91 -14.86
N HIS A 264 7.21 37.60 -14.77
CA HIS A 264 5.86 37.09 -14.60
C HIS A 264 5.58 37.05 -13.10
N ALA A 265 4.40 37.47 -12.64
CA ALA A 265 3.97 37.56 -11.24
C ALA A 265 3.95 36.22 -10.42
N ASN A 266 4.78 35.25 -10.79
CA ASN A 266 4.81 33.86 -10.37
C ASN A 266 5.92 33.53 -9.36
N ALA A 267 6.81 34.46 -8.99
CA ALA A 267 7.88 34.16 -8.02
C ALA A 267 7.32 33.69 -6.66
N CYS A 268 6.25 34.33 -6.19
CA CYS A 268 5.52 33.92 -4.99
C CYS A 268 4.92 32.52 -5.13
N GLU A 269 4.36 32.18 -6.30
CA GLU A 269 3.79 30.85 -6.55
C GLU A 269 4.87 29.77 -6.64
N ILE A 270 6.02 30.03 -7.30
CA ILE A 270 7.15 29.10 -7.35
C ILE A 270 7.65 28.77 -5.94
N ILE A 271 7.77 29.77 -5.07
CA ILE A 271 8.25 29.57 -3.70
C ILE A 271 7.23 28.81 -2.85
N LYS A 272 5.95 29.11 -3.02
CA LYS A 272 4.86 28.38 -2.35
C LYS A 272 4.82 26.91 -2.78
N GLU A 273 4.94 26.64 -4.08
CA GLU A 273 5.00 25.28 -4.62
C GLU A 273 6.26 24.55 -4.17
N LEU A 274 7.41 25.22 -4.15
CA LEU A 274 8.66 24.67 -3.62
C LEU A 274 8.56 24.37 -2.12
N HIS A 275 7.91 25.23 -1.34
CA HIS A 275 7.67 24.97 0.09
C HIS A 275 6.82 23.72 0.29
N ALA A 276 5.72 23.59 -0.45
CA ALA A 276 4.89 22.38 -0.44
C ALA A 276 5.64 21.14 -0.92
N PHE A 277 6.56 21.29 -1.87
CA PHE A 277 7.45 20.20 -2.28
C PHE A 277 8.38 19.76 -1.17
N CYS A 278 8.97 20.71 -0.43
CA CYS A 278 9.97 20.44 0.59
C CYS A 278 9.39 19.96 1.93
N GLN A 279 8.13 20.27 2.21
CA GLN A 279 7.49 19.93 3.48
C GLN A 279 6.03 19.53 3.28
N LEU A 280 5.71 18.30 3.67
CA LEU A 280 4.35 17.80 3.76
C LEU A 280 3.96 17.59 5.22
N GLU A 281 2.82 18.13 5.64
CA GLU A 281 2.21 17.84 6.94
C GLU A 281 1.06 16.84 6.78
N PRO A 282 1.18 15.60 7.29
CA PRO A 282 0.11 14.62 7.22
C PRO A 282 -1.11 15.05 8.03
N ARG A 283 -2.30 14.68 7.55
CA ARG A 283 -3.54 14.75 8.33
C ARG A 283 -3.75 13.44 9.07
N TRP A 284 -3.65 13.50 10.40
CA TRP A 284 -3.68 12.32 11.27
C TRP A 284 -5.11 11.82 11.56
N PRO A 285 -5.27 10.53 11.93
CA PRO A 285 -6.58 9.99 12.31
C PRO A 285 -7.27 10.74 13.46
N ASP A 286 -6.50 11.35 14.35
CA ASP A 286 -6.96 12.04 15.57
C ASP A 286 -7.04 13.58 15.42
N ALA A 287 -6.80 14.11 14.22
CA ALA A 287 -6.70 15.56 13.98
C ALA A 287 -7.96 16.35 14.38
N HIS A 288 -9.15 15.75 14.28
CA HIS A 288 -10.43 16.42 14.59
C HIS A 288 -11.03 16.06 15.95
N LYS A 289 -10.64 14.90 16.50
CA LYS A 289 -11.20 14.38 17.75
C LYS A 289 -10.15 13.55 18.47
N PRO A 290 -9.88 13.84 19.76
CA PRO A 290 -8.94 13.04 20.53
C PRO A 290 -9.44 11.61 20.66
N ARG A 291 -8.50 10.67 20.70
CA ARG A 291 -8.76 9.24 20.86
C ARG A 291 -8.57 8.81 22.31
N GLN A 292 -9.32 7.80 22.72
CA GLN A 292 -9.20 7.19 24.05
C GLN A 292 -8.17 6.08 23.97
N PHE A 293 -6.96 6.34 24.46
CA PHE A 293 -5.86 5.39 24.37
C PHE A 293 -5.96 4.33 25.48
N SER A 294 -6.06 3.06 25.08
CA SER A 294 -6.06 1.90 25.97
C SER A 294 -5.06 0.86 25.49
N ARG A 295 -3.95 0.71 26.20
CA ARG A 295 -2.85 -0.16 25.76
C ARG A 295 -3.24 -1.63 25.77
N ASN A 296 -2.98 -2.34 24.68
CA ASN A 296 -3.06 -3.80 24.64
C ASN A 296 -1.86 -4.45 25.35
N PRO A 297 -1.98 -5.71 25.82
CA PRO A 297 -0.82 -6.50 26.25
C PRO A 297 0.24 -6.58 25.14
N GLU A 298 1.49 -6.81 25.49
CA GLU A 298 2.56 -6.97 24.51
C GLU A 298 2.47 -8.33 23.81
N LEU A 299 2.76 -8.38 22.50
CA LEU A 299 2.80 -9.64 21.74
C LEU A 299 4.02 -10.50 22.05
N GLY A 300 5.11 -9.93 22.58
CA GLY A 300 6.33 -10.67 22.92
C GLY A 300 7.14 -11.20 21.74
N LEU A 301 6.83 -10.80 20.50
CA LEU A 301 7.54 -11.22 19.30
C LEU A 301 8.90 -10.51 19.15
N LYS A 302 9.94 -11.27 18.82
CA LYS A 302 11.31 -10.78 18.63
C LYS A 302 11.90 -11.27 17.30
N PRO A 303 12.68 -10.43 16.60
CA PRO A 303 13.43 -10.87 15.42
C PRO A 303 14.25 -12.13 15.71
N GLY A 304 14.27 -13.06 14.74
CA GLY A 304 15.00 -14.32 14.83
C GLY A 304 14.20 -15.50 15.39
N MET A 305 12.97 -15.29 15.87
CA MET A 305 12.07 -16.39 16.25
C MET A 305 11.69 -17.25 15.04
N THR A 306 11.57 -18.56 15.25
CA THR A 306 11.06 -19.48 14.21
C THR A 306 9.55 -19.31 14.01
N ARG A 307 9.02 -19.86 12.91
CA ARG A 307 7.57 -19.91 12.67
C ARG A 307 6.82 -20.54 13.84
N GLU A 308 7.34 -21.64 14.37
CA GLU A 308 6.74 -22.40 15.46
C GLU A 308 6.77 -21.60 16.77
N GLU A 309 7.87 -20.90 17.06
CA GLU A 309 7.98 -20.02 18.23
C GLU A 309 7.01 -18.84 18.15
N ILE A 310 6.87 -18.22 16.97
CA ILE A 310 5.91 -17.13 16.75
C ILE A 310 4.48 -17.64 16.99
N ILE A 311 4.12 -18.76 16.37
CA ILE A 311 2.78 -19.35 16.52
C ILE A 311 2.51 -19.69 17.99
N ALA A 312 3.44 -20.38 18.67
CA ALA A 312 3.28 -20.77 20.07
C ALA A 312 3.15 -19.55 21.00
N THR A 313 3.91 -18.49 20.73
CA THR A 313 3.83 -17.24 21.51
C THR A 313 2.46 -16.58 21.35
N LEU A 314 1.99 -16.42 20.11
CA LEU A 314 0.66 -15.86 19.84
C LEU A 314 -0.45 -16.74 20.41
N GLU A 315 -0.33 -18.07 20.33
CA GLU A 315 -1.29 -19.04 20.87
C GLU A 315 -1.43 -18.89 22.39
N SER A 316 -0.31 -18.70 23.10
CA SER A 316 -0.29 -18.60 24.57
C SER A 316 -0.99 -17.36 25.14
N ILE A 317 -1.23 -16.33 24.33
CA ILE A 317 -1.80 -15.05 24.78
C ILE A 317 -3.21 -14.77 24.24
N ARG A 318 -3.78 -15.68 23.44
CA ARG A 318 -5.06 -15.48 22.74
C ARG A 318 -6.21 -15.05 23.65
N ASP A 319 -6.31 -15.67 24.82
CA ASP A 319 -7.39 -15.40 25.79
C ASP A 319 -7.37 -13.96 26.34
N THR A 320 -6.26 -13.25 26.19
CA THR A 320 -6.06 -11.90 26.75
C THR A 320 -5.67 -10.86 25.70
N HIS A 321 -5.37 -11.28 24.47
CA HIS A 321 -4.91 -10.39 23.41
C HIS A 321 -5.77 -10.54 22.14
N PRO A 322 -6.74 -9.63 21.89
CA PRO A 322 -7.69 -9.74 20.79
C PRO A 322 -7.06 -9.91 19.40
N VAL A 323 -5.98 -9.18 19.10
CA VAL A 323 -5.29 -9.29 17.79
C VAL A 323 -4.60 -10.64 17.63
N ALA A 324 -4.05 -11.22 18.70
CA ALA A 324 -3.41 -12.53 18.65
C ALA A 324 -4.46 -13.61 18.35
N ASP A 325 -5.64 -13.52 18.98
CA ASP A 325 -6.74 -14.43 18.69
C ASP A 325 -7.26 -14.28 17.24
N LEU A 326 -7.52 -13.04 16.80
CA LEU A 326 -7.95 -12.77 15.43
C LEU A 326 -6.93 -13.23 14.37
N ALA A 327 -5.64 -13.27 14.69
CA ALA A 327 -4.61 -13.77 13.78
C ALA A 327 -4.83 -15.25 13.43
N PHE A 328 -5.30 -16.09 14.36
CA PHE A 328 -5.61 -17.49 14.07
C PHE A 328 -6.84 -17.63 13.18
N HIS A 329 -7.85 -16.78 13.36
CA HIS A 329 -9.00 -16.71 12.46
C HIS A 329 -8.60 -16.26 11.04
N ALA A 330 -7.70 -15.28 10.93
CA ALA A 330 -7.14 -14.83 9.65
C ALA A 330 -6.22 -15.88 8.99
N TYR A 331 -5.51 -16.67 9.80
CA TYR A 331 -4.67 -17.80 9.36
C TYR A 331 -5.50 -18.98 8.84
N ARG A 332 -6.79 -19.06 9.24
CA ARG A 332 -7.82 -20.01 8.78
C ARG A 332 -7.51 -21.48 9.05
N ASP A 333 -6.72 -21.79 10.06
CA ASP A 333 -6.50 -23.16 10.52
C ASP A 333 -7.68 -23.62 11.38
N LEU A 334 -8.64 -24.34 10.77
CA LEU A 334 -9.87 -24.76 11.44
C LEU A 334 -9.65 -25.79 12.55
N SER A 335 -8.44 -26.35 12.67
CA SER A 335 -8.10 -27.22 13.81
C SER A 335 -7.80 -26.43 15.09
N ARG A 336 -7.56 -25.12 14.97
CA ARG A 336 -7.12 -24.23 16.06
C ARG A 336 -8.13 -23.14 16.43
N VAL A 337 -9.18 -22.99 15.64
CA VAL A 337 -10.21 -21.97 15.85
C VAL A 337 -11.59 -22.56 15.70
N ASP A 338 -12.57 -21.86 16.26
CA ASP A 338 -13.97 -22.11 15.96
C ASP A 338 -14.19 -21.94 14.44
N PRO A 339 -14.72 -22.96 13.73
CA PRO A 339 -15.01 -22.87 12.30
C PRO A 339 -16.24 -22.03 11.95
N ARG A 340 -17.10 -21.67 12.92
CA ARG A 340 -18.35 -20.93 12.67
C ARG A 340 -18.12 -19.53 12.08
N PRO A 341 -17.17 -18.70 12.56
CA PRO A 341 -16.84 -17.43 11.90
C PRO A 341 -16.36 -17.60 10.45
N TYR A 342 -15.58 -18.64 10.15
CA TYR A 342 -15.17 -18.95 8.79
C TYR A 342 -16.38 -19.30 7.92
N LEU A 343 -17.26 -20.18 8.40
CA LEU A 343 -18.46 -20.58 7.65
C LEU A 343 -19.40 -19.40 7.42
N LYS A 344 -19.65 -18.57 8.44
CA LYS A 344 -20.46 -17.36 8.30
C LYS A 344 -19.91 -16.45 7.19
N ALA A 345 -18.61 -16.20 7.19
CA ALA A 345 -17.97 -15.41 6.14
C ALA A 345 -18.10 -16.08 4.76
N ALA A 346 -17.93 -17.40 4.67
CA ALA A 346 -18.05 -18.15 3.42
C ALA A 346 -19.45 -18.05 2.81
N ILE A 347 -20.49 -18.20 3.63
CA ILE A 347 -21.88 -18.18 3.19
C ILE A 347 -22.35 -16.76 2.86
N GLU A 348 -22.02 -15.77 3.71
CA GLU A 348 -22.57 -14.41 3.57
C GLU A 348 -21.70 -13.46 2.71
N ARG A 349 -20.45 -13.83 2.37
CA ARG A 349 -19.48 -12.91 1.73
C ARG A 349 -18.74 -13.49 0.53
N SER A 350 -19.42 -14.32 -0.28
CA SER A 350 -18.85 -14.95 -1.49
C SER A 350 -19.56 -14.54 -2.79
N PRO A 351 -19.50 -13.25 -3.20
CA PRO A 351 -20.24 -12.75 -4.34
C PRO A 351 -19.78 -13.29 -5.70
N VAL A 352 -18.51 -13.72 -5.84
CA VAL A 352 -17.97 -14.13 -7.15
C VAL A 352 -18.51 -15.50 -7.55
N CYS A 353 -18.42 -16.50 -6.67
CA CYS A 353 -18.95 -17.83 -6.99
C CYS A 353 -20.48 -17.79 -7.17
N ILE A 354 -21.17 -16.94 -6.40
CA ILE A 354 -22.61 -16.70 -6.55
C ILE A 354 -22.93 -16.10 -7.93
N ALA A 355 -22.27 -15.01 -8.30
CA ALA A 355 -22.54 -14.32 -9.56
C ALA A 355 -22.22 -15.18 -10.78
N GLU A 356 -21.09 -15.88 -10.77
CA GLU A 356 -20.65 -16.70 -11.90
C GLU A 356 -21.42 -18.02 -12.04
N SER A 357 -21.96 -18.57 -10.94
CA SER A 357 -22.79 -19.79 -10.99
C SER A 357 -24.26 -19.52 -11.33
N ARG A 358 -24.69 -18.25 -11.42
CA ARG A 358 -26.08 -17.86 -11.73
C ARG A 358 -26.71 -18.55 -12.94
N PRO A 359 -26.02 -18.78 -14.09
CA PRO A 359 -26.62 -19.47 -15.23
C PRO A 359 -26.66 -21.01 -15.09
N MET A 360 -26.08 -21.57 -14.01
CA MET A 360 -25.96 -23.02 -13.80
C MET A 360 -27.10 -23.51 -12.91
N ASP A 361 -27.68 -24.68 -13.21
CA ASP A 361 -28.46 -25.40 -12.21
C ASP A 361 -27.53 -26.07 -11.17
N VAL A 362 -28.11 -26.66 -10.11
CA VAL A 362 -27.32 -27.29 -9.04
C VAL A 362 -26.44 -28.44 -9.58
N PRO A 363 -26.96 -29.38 -10.40
CA PRO A 363 -26.11 -30.41 -11.03
C PRO A 363 -24.92 -29.84 -11.83
N MET A 364 -25.11 -28.78 -12.60
CA MET A 364 -24.03 -28.12 -13.35
C MET A 364 -22.99 -27.48 -12.42
N ALA A 365 -23.43 -26.81 -11.35
CA ALA A 365 -22.50 -26.24 -10.36
C ALA A 365 -21.66 -27.34 -9.68
N VAL A 366 -22.28 -28.47 -9.33
CA VAL A 366 -21.59 -29.64 -8.77
C VAL A 366 -20.58 -30.21 -9.76
N ALA A 367 -20.95 -30.36 -11.04
CA ALA A 367 -20.04 -30.83 -12.07
C ALA A 367 -18.83 -29.90 -12.22
N CYS A 368 -19.05 -28.59 -12.27
CA CYS A 368 -17.98 -27.59 -12.34
C CYS A 368 -17.01 -27.70 -11.14
N LEU A 369 -17.53 -27.82 -9.91
CA LEU A 369 -16.70 -27.99 -8.72
C LEU A 369 -15.91 -29.31 -8.73
N ARG A 370 -16.46 -30.38 -9.31
CA ARG A 370 -15.77 -31.67 -9.45
C ARG A 370 -14.65 -31.64 -10.49
N GLU A 371 -14.81 -30.85 -11.54
CA GLU A 371 -13.77 -30.65 -12.58
C GLU A 371 -12.59 -29.82 -12.09
N MET A 372 -12.78 -28.93 -11.12
CA MET A 372 -11.69 -28.16 -10.50
C MET A 372 -10.66 -29.08 -9.84
N ALA A 373 -9.37 -28.72 -9.93
CA ALA A 373 -8.29 -29.49 -9.31
C ALA A 373 -8.56 -29.67 -7.80
N ASN A 374 -8.39 -30.90 -7.30
CA ASN A 374 -8.67 -31.24 -5.90
C ASN A 374 -7.49 -30.89 -4.98
N GLU A 375 -7.04 -29.64 -5.08
CA GLU A 375 -5.88 -29.13 -4.38
C GLU A 375 -6.20 -27.71 -3.89
N SER A 376 -6.13 -27.52 -2.58
CA SER A 376 -6.31 -26.23 -1.95
C SER A 376 -5.11 -25.32 -2.22
N ILE A 377 -5.36 -24.00 -2.19
CA ILE A 377 -4.30 -22.98 -2.15
C ILE A 377 -3.70 -22.83 -0.74
N TYR A 378 -4.30 -23.46 0.27
CA TYR A 378 -3.84 -23.50 1.65
C TYR A 378 -3.33 -24.91 2.03
N ASP A 379 -2.29 -24.95 2.85
CA ASP A 379 -1.70 -26.17 3.38
C ASP A 379 -2.48 -26.75 4.56
N SER A 380 -2.32 -28.06 4.80
CA SER A 380 -2.81 -28.75 6.00
C SER A 380 -4.32 -28.50 6.26
N THR A 381 -4.69 -28.22 7.50
CA THR A 381 -6.04 -27.94 8.03
C THR A 381 -6.55 -26.53 7.73
N ARG A 382 -5.79 -25.71 7.00
CA ARG A 382 -6.21 -24.34 6.62
C ARG A 382 -7.12 -24.36 5.42
N VAL A 383 -8.04 -23.41 5.29
CA VAL A 383 -9.10 -23.49 4.26
C VAL A 383 -9.26 -22.22 3.42
N ALA A 384 -9.53 -22.43 2.13
CA ALA A 384 -9.93 -21.39 1.19
C ALA A 384 -11.39 -20.97 1.38
N GLN A 385 -11.68 -19.70 1.09
CA GLN A 385 -13.05 -19.19 0.97
C GLN A 385 -13.64 -19.55 -0.41
N PRO A 386 -14.98 -19.60 -0.57
CA PRO A 386 -15.60 -19.99 -1.83
C PRO A 386 -15.15 -19.19 -3.05
N ASP A 387 -15.02 -17.87 -2.91
CA ASP A 387 -14.53 -17.01 -3.98
C ASP A 387 -13.07 -17.33 -4.36
N GLU A 388 -12.23 -17.77 -3.41
CA GLU A 388 -10.84 -18.16 -3.69
C GLU A 388 -10.80 -19.47 -4.47
N VAL A 389 -11.63 -20.47 -4.08
CA VAL A 389 -11.79 -21.74 -4.81
C VAL A 389 -12.21 -21.47 -6.24
N TRP A 390 -13.24 -20.63 -6.41
CA TRP A 390 -13.80 -20.32 -7.72
C TRP A 390 -12.81 -19.55 -8.61
N ASN A 391 -12.11 -18.57 -8.04
CA ASN A 391 -11.12 -17.77 -8.78
C ASN A 391 -9.88 -18.56 -9.17
N ALA A 392 -9.36 -19.42 -8.29
CA ALA A 392 -8.17 -20.23 -8.55
C ALA A 392 -8.49 -21.50 -9.34
N ARG A 393 -9.79 -21.81 -9.54
CA ARG A 393 -10.30 -23.03 -10.21
C ARG A 393 -9.73 -24.31 -9.59
N ARG A 394 -9.53 -24.29 -8.28
CA ARG A 394 -9.00 -25.41 -7.48
C ARG A 394 -9.41 -25.24 -6.03
N GLY A 395 -9.57 -26.36 -5.34
CA GLY A 395 -9.91 -26.40 -3.93
C GLY A 395 -9.97 -27.83 -3.44
N ASP A 396 -9.75 -28.01 -2.15
CA ASP A 396 -10.00 -29.28 -1.49
C ASP A 396 -11.51 -29.61 -1.43
N GLY A 397 -11.86 -30.88 -1.24
CA GLY A 397 -13.26 -31.32 -1.12
C GLY A 397 -14.09 -30.59 -0.07
N LEU A 398 -13.52 -30.26 1.09
CA LEU A 398 -14.24 -29.45 2.10
C LEU A 398 -14.55 -28.05 1.55
N GLU A 399 -13.59 -27.43 0.89
CA GLU A 399 -13.73 -26.07 0.33
C GLU A 399 -14.75 -26.05 -0.82
N LYS A 400 -14.79 -27.12 -1.62
CA LYS A 400 -15.81 -27.33 -2.66
C LYS A 400 -17.21 -27.54 -2.07
N ALA A 401 -17.33 -28.31 -0.99
CA ALA A 401 -18.60 -28.51 -0.28
C ALA A 401 -19.13 -27.18 0.29
N VAL A 402 -18.26 -26.37 0.91
CA VAL A 402 -18.59 -25.02 1.41
C VAL A 402 -18.95 -24.08 0.25
N THR A 403 -18.25 -24.16 -0.88
CA THR A 403 -18.57 -23.36 -2.08
C THR A 403 -19.96 -23.68 -2.62
N LEU A 404 -20.30 -24.97 -2.71
CA LEU A 404 -21.64 -25.40 -3.10
C LEU A 404 -22.71 -24.91 -2.11
N ALA A 405 -22.41 -24.96 -0.81
CA ALA A 405 -23.30 -24.49 0.24
C ALA A 405 -23.61 -22.99 0.08
N ALA A 406 -22.60 -22.15 -0.21
CA ALA A 406 -22.80 -20.72 -0.46
C ALA A 406 -23.71 -20.46 -1.68
N ILE A 407 -23.53 -21.23 -2.77
CA ILE A 407 -24.37 -21.14 -3.97
C ILE A 407 -25.81 -21.57 -3.67
N ILE A 408 -26.00 -22.63 -2.89
CA ILE A 408 -27.32 -23.13 -2.51
C ILE A 408 -28.03 -22.14 -1.59
N HIS A 409 -27.32 -21.58 -0.59
CA HIS A 409 -27.89 -20.63 0.34
C HIS A 409 -28.43 -19.37 -0.37
N GLU A 410 -27.71 -18.83 -1.35
CA GLU A 410 -28.22 -17.69 -2.14
C GLU A 410 -29.53 -18.03 -2.88
N ARG A 411 -29.65 -19.26 -3.39
CA ARG A 411 -30.83 -19.71 -4.15
C ARG A 411 -32.01 -20.07 -3.24
N HIS A 412 -31.70 -20.57 -2.05
CA HIS A 412 -32.66 -21.07 -1.07
C HIS A 412 -32.27 -20.61 0.34
N PRO A 413 -32.48 -19.32 0.69
CA PRO A 413 -31.98 -18.75 1.95
C PRO A 413 -32.56 -19.38 3.22
N GLU A 414 -33.78 -19.90 3.14
CA GLU A 414 -34.54 -20.48 4.26
C GLU A 414 -34.20 -21.96 4.51
N GLU A 415 -33.48 -22.60 3.60
CA GLU A 415 -33.21 -24.02 3.70
C GLU A 415 -32.01 -24.32 4.60
N VAL A 416 -32.16 -25.36 5.40
CA VAL A 416 -31.13 -25.86 6.30
C VAL A 416 -30.18 -26.77 5.54
N PHE A 417 -28.89 -26.66 5.81
CA PHE A 417 -27.91 -27.59 5.30
C PHE A 417 -26.89 -27.98 6.37
N THR A 418 -26.25 -29.13 6.16
CA THR A 418 -25.17 -29.63 7.02
C THR A 418 -23.92 -29.85 6.18
N ILE A 419 -22.79 -29.33 6.64
CA ILE A 419 -21.47 -29.61 6.09
C ILE A 419 -20.75 -30.51 7.09
N GLN A 420 -20.29 -31.66 6.62
CA GLN A 420 -19.49 -32.59 7.41
C GLN A 420 -18.17 -32.86 6.71
N ALA A 421 -17.07 -32.85 7.45
CA ALA A 421 -15.81 -33.43 7.01
C ALA A 421 -15.37 -34.48 8.02
N ALA A 422 -15.15 -35.70 7.53
CA ALA A 422 -14.67 -36.81 8.35
C ALA A 422 -13.81 -37.74 7.49
N GLY A 423 -12.59 -38.01 7.96
CA GLY A 423 -11.64 -38.85 7.21
C GLY A 423 -11.25 -38.20 5.88
N ASP A 424 -11.46 -38.93 4.79
CA ASP A 424 -11.11 -38.55 3.42
C ASP A 424 -12.27 -37.96 2.61
N THR A 425 -13.43 -37.72 3.26
CA THR A 425 -14.65 -37.26 2.60
C THR A 425 -15.25 -36.03 3.28
N ALA A 426 -15.60 -35.04 2.48
CA ALA A 426 -16.43 -33.90 2.88
C ALA A 426 -17.78 -33.97 2.17
N THR A 427 -18.86 -33.76 2.91
CA THR A 427 -20.24 -33.92 2.44
C THR A 427 -21.05 -32.67 2.77
N LEU A 428 -21.81 -32.21 1.78
CA LEU A 428 -22.89 -31.25 1.97
C LEU A 428 -24.22 -32.00 1.85
N SER A 429 -25.04 -31.93 2.91
CA SER A 429 -26.40 -32.48 2.94
C SER A 429 -27.43 -31.36 2.89
N PHE A 430 -28.33 -31.41 1.91
CA PHE A 430 -29.37 -30.41 1.64
C PHE A 430 -30.58 -31.08 0.96
N ALA A 431 -31.80 -30.80 1.43
CA ALA A 431 -33.05 -31.31 0.86
C ALA A 431 -33.03 -32.82 0.53
N ASP A 432 -32.65 -33.64 1.52
CA ASP A 432 -32.49 -35.11 1.42
C ASP A 432 -31.49 -35.60 0.35
N LYS A 433 -30.63 -34.71 -0.13
CA LYS A 433 -29.54 -35.05 -1.05
C LYS A 433 -28.20 -34.84 -0.38
N GLU A 434 -27.25 -35.68 -0.75
CA GLU A 434 -25.88 -35.61 -0.30
C GLU A 434 -24.93 -35.38 -1.47
N TYR A 435 -24.01 -34.43 -1.29
CA TYR A 435 -22.98 -34.08 -2.24
C TYR A 435 -21.62 -34.29 -1.59
N SER A 436 -20.94 -35.38 -1.97
CA SER A 436 -19.64 -35.74 -1.41
C SER A 436 -18.48 -35.35 -2.34
N PHE A 437 -17.38 -34.92 -1.72
CA PHE A 437 -16.12 -34.56 -2.34
C PHE A 437 -14.94 -35.18 -1.56
N PRO A 438 -13.93 -35.75 -2.24
CA PRO A 438 -12.72 -36.21 -1.57
C PRO A 438 -11.95 -35.04 -0.93
N THR A 439 -11.59 -35.15 0.34
CA THR A 439 -10.85 -34.13 1.11
C THR A 439 -9.56 -34.70 1.69
N HIS A 440 -8.54 -33.84 1.78
CA HIS A 440 -7.25 -34.12 2.41
C HIS A 440 -6.97 -33.17 3.59
N LYS A 441 -7.98 -32.40 4.06
CA LYS A 441 -7.81 -31.46 5.18
C LYS A 441 -7.61 -32.14 6.53
N ASN A 442 -7.92 -33.44 6.64
CA ASN A 442 -7.82 -34.22 7.89
C ASN A 442 -8.56 -33.57 9.07
N LEU A 443 -9.67 -32.89 8.79
CA LEU A 443 -10.53 -32.27 9.78
C LEU A 443 -11.67 -33.23 10.14
N ASN A 444 -12.11 -33.17 11.39
CA ASN A 444 -13.34 -33.81 11.84
C ASN A 444 -14.28 -32.72 12.36
N LEU A 445 -15.23 -32.30 11.54
CA LEU A 445 -16.18 -31.25 11.87
C LEU A 445 -17.56 -31.52 11.26
N THR A 446 -18.58 -31.03 11.97
CA THR A 446 -19.97 -30.99 11.51
C THR A 446 -20.49 -29.59 11.78
N LEU A 447 -20.98 -28.92 10.74
CA LEU A 447 -21.50 -27.57 10.80
C LEU A 447 -22.92 -27.54 10.23
N HIS A 448 -23.83 -26.94 10.98
CA HIS A 448 -25.21 -26.73 10.56
C HIS A 448 -25.40 -25.27 10.17
N TRP A 449 -26.25 -25.02 9.18
CA TRP A 449 -26.68 -23.67 8.81
C TRP A 449 -28.21 -23.58 8.86
N PRO A 450 -28.81 -22.54 9.48
CA PRO A 450 -28.15 -21.39 10.12
C PRO A 450 -27.29 -21.79 11.33
N LEU A 451 -26.29 -20.97 11.63
CA LEU A 451 -25.41 -21.20 12.78
C LEU A 451 -26.18 -20.92 14.09
N ASP A 452 -26.12 -21.85 15.04
CA ASP A 452 -26.61 -21.69 16.41
C ASP A 452 -25.79 -20.68 17.24
#